data_AF-A0A1G5JV44-F1
#
_entry.id   AF-A0A1G5JV44-F1
#
_cell.length_a   1.000
_cell.length_b   1.000
_cell.length_c   1.000
_cell.angle_alpha   90.00
_cell.angle_beta   90.00
_cell.angle_gamma   90.00
#
_symmetry.space_group_name_H-M   'P 1'
#
loop_
_entity.id
_entity.type
_entity.pdbx_description
1 polymer ?
#
loop_
_entity_poly.entity_id
_entity_poly.type
_entity_poly.pdbx_seq_one_letter_code
_entity_poly.pdbx_strand_id
1 'polypeptide(L)'
;MNIELTAHFYFKGSGKKKTVSWVEDNPRLQQKEKDSDKVVREIPLTADEVKQEYRRLFTKHKNEGKSITLEDNTGMVHIIDLTDIRNIELTSREVEADAVQTDLCAE
;
A
#
# COMPACT_ATOMS: atom_id res chain seq x y z
N MET A 1 -12.24 -1.41 6.79
CA MET A 1 -11.90 -0.12 6.15
C MET A 1 -10.73 -0.42 5.26
N ASN A 2 -10.87 -0.10 3.97
CA ASN A 2 -9.85 -0.41 2.99
C ASN A 2 -9.11 0.87 2.65
N ILE A 3 -7.83 0.75 2.32
CA ILE A 3 -6.99 1.90 2.04
C ILE A 3 -6.39 1.70 0.66
N GLU A 4 -6.81 2.54 -0.28
CA GLU A 4 -6.21 2.55 -1.60
C GLU A 4 -4.98 3.44 -1.59
N LEU A 5 -3.86 2.86 -2.03
CA LEU A 5 -2.60 3.55 -2.23
C LEU A 5 -2.36 3.70 -3.73
N THR A 6 -1.85 4.86 -4.13
CA THR A 6 -1.38 5.09 -5.50
C THR A 6 0.04 5.62 -5.46
N ALA A 7 0.97 4.85 -6.04
CA ALA A 7 2.37 5.23 -6.16
C ALA A 7 2.70 5.65 -7.60
N HIS A 8 3.32 6.82 -7.74
CA HIS A 8 3.91 7.29 -8.98
C HIS A 8 5.44 7.19 -8.89
N PHE A 9 6.00 6.29 -9.69
CA PHE A 9 7.44 6.03 -9.80
C PHE A 9 8.00 6.79 -11.00
N TYR A 10 8.86 7.78 -10.74
CA TYR A 10 9.51 8.59 -11.76
C TYR A 10 10.93 8.08 -12.03
N PHE A 11 11.19 7.58 -13.23
CA PHE A 11 12.47 6.98 -13.61
C PHE A 11 13.55 8.02 -13.91
N LYS A 12 14.80 7.69 -13.60
CA LYS A 12 15.98 8.48 -13.97
C LYS A 12 16.12 8.52 -15.50
N GLY A 13 16.52 9.66 -16.05
CA GLY A 13 16.95 9.85 -17.44
C GLY A 13 15.89 9.74 -18.53
N SER A 14 14.82 8.97 -18.34
CA SER A 14 13.85 8.65 -19.40
C SER A 14 12.58 9.49 -19.38
N GLY A 15 12.33 10.25 -18.31
CA GLY A 15 11.05 10.95 -18.10
C GLY A 15 9.85 10.01 -17.94
N LYS A 16 10.07 8.69 -17.96
CA LYS A 16 9.02 7.69 -17.83
C LYS A 16 8.46 7.73 -16.42
N LYS A 17 7.14 7.56 -16.33
CA LYS A 17 6.39 7.41 -15.09
C LYS A 17 5.68 6.06 -15.11
N LYS A 18 5.82 5.28 -14.05
CA LYS A 18 4.95 4.11 -13.80
C LYS A 18 4.04 4.44 -12.63
N THR A 19 2.74 4.20 -12.80
CA THR A 19 1.75 4.38 -11.74
C THR A 19 1.19 3.03 -11.38
N VAL A 20 1.15 2.72 -10.08
CA VAL A 20 0.57 1.49 -9.54
C VAL A 20 -0.37 1.88 -8.43
N SER A 21 -1.58 1.33 -8.45
CA SER A 21 -2.60 1.52 -7.43
C SER A 21 -3.00 0.16 -6.88
N TRP A 22 -3.03 0.04 -5.54
CA TRP A 22 -3.38 -1.19 -4.85
C TRP A 22 -4.20 -0.88 -3.60
N VAL A 23 -4.92 -1.86 -3.09
CA VAL A 23 -5.75 -1.75 -1.88
C VAL A 23 -5.15 -2.58 -0.75
N GLU A 24 -4.94 -1.94 0.39
CA GLU A 24 -4.70 -2.61 1.66
C GLU A 24 -6.03 -2.92 2.33
N ASP A 25 -6.30 -4.21 2.54
CA ASP A 25 -7.48 -4.66 3.26
C ASP A 25 -7.25 -4.54 4.76
N ASN A 26 -8.10 -3.73 5.41
CA ASN A 26 -8.17 -3.61 6.88
C ASN A 26 -6.79 -3.51 7.57
N PRO A 27 -5.95 -2.53 7.20
CA PRO A 27 -4.59 -2.43 7.71
C PRO A 27 -4.59 -2.16 9.22
N ARG A 28 -3.85 -2.97 9.97
CA ARG A 28 -3.80 -2.93 11.44
C ARG A 28 -2.37 -3.03 11.96
N LEU A 29 -2.07 -2.24 12.98
CA LEU A 29 -0.89 -2.43 13.80
C LEU A 29 -1.20 -3.42 14.92
N GLN A 30 -0.41 -4.50 14.99
CA GLN A 30 -0.51 -5.47 16.08
C GLN A 30 0.43 -5.07 17.21
N GLN A 31 -0.14 -4.70 18.36
CA GLN A 31 0.61 -4.54 19.59
C GLN A 31 0.74 -5.92 20.24
N LYS A 32 1.98 -6.39 20.38
CA LYS A 32 2.31 -7.66 21.02
C LYS A 32 2.73 -7.46 22.47
N GLU A 33 2.51 -8.48 23.29
CA GLU A 33 3.06 -8.55 24.65
C GLU A 33 4.60 -8.58 24.58
N LYS A 34 5.28 -7.95 25.54
CA LYS A 34 6.75 -7.95 25.55
C LYS A 34 7.24 -9.39 25.66
N ASP A 35 8.16 -9.78 24.77
CA ASP A 35 8.76 -11.11 24.70
C ASP A 35 7.78 -12.25 24.32
N SER A 36 6.64 -11.93 23.67
CA SER A 36 5.70 -12.92 23.14
C SER A 36 5.10 -12.54 21.79
N ASP A 37 4.73 -13.53 21.00
CA ASP A 37 3.92 -13.34 19.78
C ASP A 37 2.44 -13.07 20.04
N LYS A 38 2.02 -13.10 21.31
CA LYS A 38 0.64 -12.84 21.70
C LYS A 38 0.25 -11.39 21.39
N VAL A 39 -0.71 -11.22 20.48
CA VAL A 39 -1.31 -9.92 20.15
C VAL A 39 -2.26 -9.52 21.27
N VAL A 40 -1.96 -8.39 21.92
CA VAL A 40 -2.77 -7.83 23.01
C VAL A 40 -3.74 -6.77 22.53
N ARG A 41 -3.46 -6.14 21.37
CA ARG A 41 -4.33 -5.15 20.76
C ARG A 41 -4.08 -5.04 19.27
N GLU A 42 -5.15 -4.92 18.50
CA GLU A 42 -5.08 -4.48 17.11
C GLU A 42 -5.57 -3.05 17.02
N ILE A 43 -4.77 -2.19 16.39
CA ILE A 43 -5.08 -0.77 16.19
C ILE A 43 -5.25 -0.57 14.68
N PRO A 44 -6.46 -0.24 14.20
CA PRO A 44 -6.67 0.11 12.80
C PRO A 44 -5.78 1.28 12.41
N LEU A 45 -5.12 1.17 11.25
CA LEU A 45 -4.30 2.24 10.71
C LEU A 45 -5.16 3.16 9.84
N THR A 46 -4.87 4.46 9.92
CA THR A 46 -5.44 5.48 9.03
C THR A 46 -4.74 5.48 7.67
N ALA A 47 -5.35 6.11 6.67
CA ALA A 47 -4.75 6.21 5.34
C ALA A 47 -3.37 6.89 5.37
N ASP A 48 -3.19 7.91 6.21
CA ASP A 48 -1.89 8.60 6.32
C ASP A 48 -0.83 7.73 7.00
N GLU A 49 -1.19 6.97 8.04
CA GLU A 49 -0.25 6.05 8.70
C GLU A 49 0.23 4.96 7.74
N VAL A 50 -0.68 4.35 6.98
CA VAL A 50 -0.32 3.37 5.95
C VAL A 50 0.57 4.01 4.88
N LYS A 51 0.24 5.22 4.42
CA LYS A 51 1.08 5.98 3.47
C LYS A 51 2.49 6.20 4.02
N GLN A 52 2.62 6.57 5.29
CA GLN A 52 3.91 6.81 5.92
C GLN A 52 4.75 5.53 6.03
N GLU A 53 4.14 4.40 6.38
CA GLU A 53 4.82 3.11 6.44
C GLU A 53 5.33 2.68 5.05
N TYR A 54 4.50 2.79 4.02
CA TYR A 54 4.91 2.51 2.64
C TYR A 54 6.03 3.44 2.16
N ARG A 55 5.97 4.73 2.52
CA ARG A 55 7.04 5.68 2.22
C ARG A 55 8.37 5.28 2.88
N ARG A 56 8.33 4.84 4.15
CA ARG A 56 9.50 4.33 4.87
C ARG A 56 10.04 3.07 4.20
N LEU A 57 9.15 2.14 3.83
CA LEU A 57 9.49 0.89 3.18
C LEU A 57 10.18 1.12 1.82
N PHE A 58 9.60 1.95 0.96
CA PHE A 58 10.19 2.28 -0.34
C PHE A 58 11.53 3.00 -0.20
N THR A 59 11.65 3.91 0.77
CA THR A 59 12.92 4.60 1.03
C THR A 59 14.00 3.62 1.48
N LYS A 60 13.66 2.69 2.39
CA LYS A 60 14.57 1.62 2.83
C LYS A 60 15.00 0.75 1.66
N HIS A 61 14.06 0.22 0.87
CA HIS A 61 14.38 -0.64 -0.27
C HIS A 61 15.22 0.08 -1.33
N LYS A 62 14.92 1.36 -1.60
CA LYS A 62 15.73 2.19 -2.49
C LYS A 62 17.17 2.35 -1.99
N ASN A 63 17.36 2.59 -0.70
CA ASN A 63 18.70 2.72 -0.10
C ASN A 63 19.45 1.38 -0.09
N GLU A 64 18.73 0.26 0.04
CA GLU A 64 19.29 -1.10 -0.05
C GLU A 64 19.52 -1.57 -1.50
N GLY A 65 19.15 -0.77 -2.50
CA GLY A 65 19.26 -1.14 -3.91
C GLY A 65 18.36 -2.31 -4.32
N LYS A 66 17.24 -2.50 -3.65
CA LYS A 66 16.30 -3.60 -3.89
C LYS A 66 15.15 -3.17 -4.80
N SER A 67 14.66 -4.12 -5.59
CA SER A 67 13.37 -4.01 -6.25
C SER A 67 12.23 -4.25 -5.27
N ILE A 68 11.06 -3.72 -5.60
CA ILE A 68 9.80 -4.03 -4.91
C ILE A 68 8.84 -4.74 -5.85
N THR A 69 7.94 -5.51 -5.28
CA THR A 69 6.84 -6.17 -5.98
C THR A 69 5.54 -5.62 -5.42
N LEU A 70 4.67 -5.13 -6.30
CA LEU A 70 3.34 -4.64 -5.95
C LEU A 70 2.32 -5.33 -6.84
N GLU A 71 1.24 -5.83 -6.27
CA GLU A 71 0.08 -6.32 -7.02
C GLU A 71 -0.93 -5.18 -7.11
N ASP A 72 -1.39 -4.86 -8.33
CA ASP A 72 -2.40 -3.81 -8.51
C ASP A 72 -3.83 -4.34 -8.33
N ASN A 73 -4.80 -3.43 -8.37
CA ASN A 73 -6.23 -3.75 -8.24
C ASN A 73 -6.78 -4.70 -9.33
N THR A 74 -6.01 -4.98 -10.40
CA THR A 74 -6.38 -5.92 -11.46
C THR A 74 -5.78 -7.31 -11.26
N GLY A 75 -5.00 -7.51 -10.19
CA GLY A 75 -4.21 -8.72 -9.95
C GLY A 75 -2.92 -8.78 -10.76
N MET A 76 -2.52 -7.68 -11.41
CA MET A 76 -1.26 -7.64 -12.15
C MET A 76 -0.11 -7.34 -11.20
N VAL A 77 0.91 -8.21 -11.24
CA VAL A 77 2.12 -8.06 -10.45
C VAL A 77 3.13 -7.15 -11.16
N HIS A 78 3.53 -6.09 -10.49
CA HIS A 78 4.51 -5.11 -10.93
C HIS A 78 5.80 -5.24 -10.14
N ILE A 79 6.87 -5.63 -10.82
CA ILE A 79 8.23 -5.57 -10.27
C ILE A 79 8.85 -4.22 -10.67
N ILE A 80 9.36 -3.48 -9.69
CA ILE A 80 9.90 -2.13 -9.87
C ILE A 80 11.29 -2.07 -9.25
N ASP A 81 12.31 -1.86 -10.08
CA ASP A 81 13.66 -1.59 -9.60
C ASP A 81 13.76 -0.16 -9.08
N LEU A 82 13.96 -0.01 -7.76
CA LEU A 82 14.02 1.30 -7.11
C LEU A 82 15.35 2.03 -7.36
N THR A 83 16.39 1.35 -7.84
CA THR A 83 17.68 1.98 -8.15
C THR A 83 17.57 2.96 -9.32
N ASP A 84 16.67 2.67 -10.27
CA ASP A 84 16.39 3.51 -11.43
C ASP A 84 15.36 4.61 -11.14
N ILE A 85 14.82 4.67 -9.92
CA ILE A 85 13.79 5.66 -9.55
C ILE A 85 14.42 6.94 -8.99
N ARG A 86 14.10 8.06 -9.64
CA ARG A 86 14.46 9.41 -9.17
C ARG A 86 13.60 9.80 -7.97
N ASN A 87 12.28 9.77 -8.15
CA ASN A 87 11.30 10.20 -7.15
C ASN A 87 10.13 9.22 -7.05
N ILE A 88 9.52 9.14 -5.87
CA ILE A 88 8.29 8.37 -5.62
C ILE A 88 7.30 9.32 -4.98
N GLU A 89 6.15 9.52 -5.62
CA GLU A 89 5.00 10.19 -5.01
C GLU A 89 4.00 9.12 -4.58
N LEU A 90 3.49 9.23 -3.36
CA LEU A 90 2.54 8.30 -2.81
C LEU A 90 1.33 9.06 -2.30
N THR A 91 0.15 8.68 -2.77
CA THR A 91 -1.14 9.16 -2.28
C THR A 91 -1.90 8.00 -1.65
N SER A 92 -2.77 8.32 -0.72
CA SER A 92 -3.61 7.36 0.00
C SER A 92 -5.02 7.92 0.12
N ARG A 93 -6.02 7.07 -0.01
CA ARG A 93 -7.41 7.39 0.32
C ARG A 93 -8.07 6.22 1.03
N GLU A 94 -8.96 6.54 1.95
CA GLU A 94 -9.87 5.55 2.52
C GLU A 94 -10.91 5.21 1.46
N VAL A 95 -11.14 3.92 1.27
CA VAL A 95 -12.20 3.39 0.43
C VAL A 95 -13.14 2.62 1.34
N GLU A 96 -14.41 2.99 1.29
CA GLU A 96 -15.47 2.20 1.91
C GLU A 96 -15.42 0.81 1.25
N ALA A 97 -15.35 -0.24 2.08
CA ALA A 97 -15.62 -1.56 1.58
C ALA A 97 -17.10 -1.53 1.18
N ASP A 98 -17.37 -1.43 -0.12
CA ASP A 98 -18.73 -1.45 -0.65
C ASP A 98 -19.47 -2.60 0.05
N ALA A 99 -20.40 -2.24 0.91
CA ALA A 99 -21.36 -3.18 1.42
C ALA A 99 -22.00 -3.75 0.17
N VAL A 100 -21.96 -5.07 0.01
CA VAL A 100 -22.75 -5.78 -0.98
C VAL A 100 -24.14 -5.18 -0.92
N GLN A 101 -24.46 -4.35 -1.92
CA GLN A 101 -25.78 -3.83 -2.15
C GLN A 101 -26.58 -5.08 -2.43
N THR A 102 -27.32 -5.55 -1.42
CA THR A 102 -28.28 -6.64 -1.58
C THR A 102 -29.40 -6.12 -2.45
N ASP A 103 -29.16 -6.06 -3.75
CA ASP A 103 -30.18 -6.14 -4.78
C ASP A 103 -30.69 -7.57 -4.77
N LEU A 104 -31.63 -7.85 -3.86
CA LEU A 104 -32.64 -8.87 -4.09
C LEU A 104 -34.00 -8.21 -3.86
N CYS A 105 -34.44 -7.58 -4.95
CA CYS A 105 -35.81 -7.48 -5.44
C CYS A 105 -36.93 -7.88 -4.46
N ALA A 106 -37.85 -6.93 -4.29
CA ALA A 106 -39.17 -7.15 -3.75
C ALA A 106 -39.91 -8.33 -4.43
N GLU A 107 -40.63 -9.11 -3.61
CA GLU A 107 -41.89 -9.77 -3.98
C GLU A 107 -42.98 -9.31 -3.01
#